data_AF-A0A0W0GIM5-F1
#
_entry.id   AF-A0A0W0GIM5-F1
#
_cell.length_a   1.000
_cell.length_b   1.000
_cell.length_c   1.000
_cell.angle_alpha   90.00
_cell.angle_beta   90.00
_cell.angle_gamma   90.00
#
_symmetry.space_group_name_H-M   'P 1'
#
loop_
_entity.id
_entity.type
_entity.pdbx_description
1 polymer ?
#
loop_
_entity_poly.entity_id
_entity_poly.type
_entity_poly.pdbx_seq_one_letter_code
_entity_poly.pdbx_strand_id
1 'polypeptide(L)'
;MDFLAVFLIALGLSADCFAVSVCGSISMGAALDRIKALKVAVSFGFFQAGMILAGFLAGNTVVELIENFDHWLAFGLLAFIGVRMIKESFEKEAECEVVDISRGKALLSLSVATSIDSLAAGLTFAIVETGILGPAVVVGMTAFVVTLIGIAIGRRVGDLAGKRAELFGGLVLIGIGVKVLLEGLF
;
A
#
# COMPACT_ATOMS: atom_id res chain seq x y z
N MET A 1 -6.48 -24.86 2.82
CA MET A 1 -6.72 -23.51 3.42
C MET A 1 -8.20 -23.18 3.26
N ASP A 2 -8.85 -22.70 4.31
CA ASP A 2 -10.24 -22.24 4.22
C ASP A 2 -10.31 -20.92 3.44
N PHE A 3 -11.35 -20.73 2.61
CA PHE A 3 -11.47 -19.56 1.74
C PHE A 3 -11.46 -18.24 2.54
N LEU A 4 -12.03 -18.29 3.75
CA LEU A 4 -12.09 -17.16 4.68
C LEU A 4 -10.68 -16.73 5.15
N ALA A 5 -9.77 -17.67 5.39
CA ALA A 5 -8.40 -17.36 5.77
C ALA A 5 -7.63 -16.67 4.63
N VAL A 6 -7.77 -17.18 3.40
CA VAL A 6 -7.18 -16.58 2.20
C VAL A 6 -7.72 -15.16 1.99
N PHE A 7 -9.02 -14.96 2.17
CA PHE A 7 -9.65 -13.64 2.04
C PHE A 7 -9.16 -12.65 3.12
N LEU A 8 -8.99 -13.09 4.37
CA LEU A 8 -8.45 -12.25 5.44
C LEU A 8 -6.98 -11.85 5.18
N ILE A 9 -6.16 -12.78 4.71
CA ILE A 9 -4.77 -12.50 4.30
C ILE A 9 -4.77 -11.48 3.14
N ALA A 10 -5.63 -11.69 2.15
CA ALA A 10 -5.76 -10.80 1.01
C ALA A 10 -6.18 -9.39 1.41
N LEU A 11 -7.12 -9.25 2.37
CA LEU A 11 -7.49 -7.96 2.95
C LEU A 11 -6.32 -7.30 3.69
N GLY A 12 -5.59 -8.05 4.51
CA GLY A 12 -4.42 -7.55 5.23
C GLY A 12 -3.33 -7.03 4.28
N LEU A 13 -2.97 -7.80 3.26
CA LEU A 13 -1.99 -7.42 2.24
C LEU A 13 -2.44 -6.25 1.37
N SER A 14 -3.74 -5.98 1.28
CA SER A 14 -4.28 -4.86 0.49
C SER A 14 -4.23 -3.53 1.25
N ALA A 15 -3.85 -3.52 2.53
CA ALA A 15 -3.83 -2.32 3.37
C ALA A 15 -2.83 -1.26 2.88
N ASP A 16 -1.63 -1.67 2.46
CA ASP A 16 -0.61 -0.72 1.95
C ASP A 16 -1.04 -0.09 0.63
N CYS A 17 -1.65 -0.89 -0.25
CA CYS A 17 -2.25 -0.39 -1.48
C CYS A 17 -3.41 0.58 -1.19
N PHE A 18 -4.24 0.30 -0.19
CA PHE A 18 -5.27 1.23 0.26
C PHE A 18 -4.66 2.57 0.69
N ALA A 19 -3.69 2.54 1.61
CA ALA A 19 -3.06 3.74 2.16
C ALA A 19 -2.42 4.60 1.06
N VAL A 20 -1.60 3.99 0.20
CA VAL A 20 -0.94 4.69 -0.92
C VAL A 20 -1.98 5.28 -1.89
N SER A 21 -3.05 4.55 -2.18
CA SER A 21 -4.09 4.98 -3.10
C SER A 21 -4.94 6.14 -2.55
N VAL A 22 -5.21 6.16 -1.24
CA VAL A 22 -5.89 7.27 -0.55
C VAL A 22 -4.98 8.50 -0.56
N CYS A 23 -3.75 8.37 -0.08
CA CYS A 23 -2.80 9.48 0.05
C CYS A 23 -2.50 10.12 -1.32
N GLY A 24 -2.17 9.31 -2.31
CA GLY A 24 -1.89 9.86 -3.62
C GLY A 24 -3.14 10.39 -4.33
N SER A 25 -4.33 9.86 -4.04
CA SER A 25 -5.58 10.44 -4.56
C SER A 25 -5.92 11.78 -3.92
N ILE A 26 -5.58 11.99 -2.64
CA ILE A 26 -5.72 13.30 -1.98
C ILE A 26 -4.74 14.29 -2.61
N SER A 27 -3.49 13.86 -2.82
CA SER A 27 -2.41 14.70 -3.39
C SER A 27 -2.68 15.11 -4.85
N MET A 28 -3.15 14.19 -5.70
CA MET A 28 -3.47 14.49 -7.09
C MET A 28 -4.85 15.16 -7.29
N GLY A 29 -5.75 15.06 -6.31
CA GLY A 29 -7.10 15.63 -6.37
C GLY A 29 -7.84 15.32 -7.68
N ALA A 30 -8.34 16.37 -8.34
CA ALA A 30 -9.06 16.28 -9.62
C ALA A 30 -8.18 15.87 -10.82
N ALA A 31 -6.84 15.90 -10.71
CA ALA A 31 -5.93 15.59 -11.82
C ALA A 31 -5.75 14.07 -12.06
N LEU A 32 -6.17 13.24 -11.10
CA LEU A 32 -6.26 11.80 -11.29
C LEU A 32 -7.53 11.53 -12.11
N ASP A 33 -7.43 11.02 -13.33
CA ASP A 33 -8.59 10.65 -14.16
C ASP A 33 -9.08 9.23 -13.88
N ARG A 34 -10.30 8.89 -14.33
CA ARG A 34 -10.81 7.49 -14.23
C ARG A 34 -9.86 6.48 -14.89
N ILE A 35 -9.21 6.87 -15.99
CA ILE A 35 -8.22 6.04 -16.69
C ILE A 35 -6.94 5.86 -15.87
N LYS A 36 -6.47 6.93 -15.19
CA LYS A 36 -5.29 6.86 -14.31
C LYS A 36 -5.58 6.02 -13.08
N ALA A 37 -6.74 6.19 -12.47
CA ALA A 37 -7.19 5.38 -11.34
C ALA A 37 -7.27 3.89 -11.70
N LEU A 38 -7.82 3.56 -12.87
CA LEU A 38 -7.84 2.19 -13.37
C LEU A 38 -6.42 1.65 -13.61
N LYS A 39 -5.53 2.45 -14.19
CA LYS A 39 -4.12 2.07 -14.39
C LYS A 39 -3.43 1.74 -13.07
N VAL A 40 -3.61 2.59 -12.04
CA VAL A 40 -3.02 2.35 -10.71
C VAL A 40 -3.58 1.06 -10.10
N ALA A 41 -4.90 0.88 -10.11
CA ALA A 41 -5.54 -0.32 -9.56
C ALA A 41 -5.09 -1.61 -10.27
N VAL A 42 -5.03 -1.59 -11.61
CA VAL A 42 -4.53 -2.74 -12.40
C VAL A 42 -3.06 -3.02 -12.07
N SER A 43 -2.22 -1.97 -11.98
CA SER A 43 -0.81 -2.16 -11.63
C SER A 43 -0.65 -2.76 -10.24
N PHE A 44 -1.33 -2.25 -9.22
CA PHE A 44 -1.24 -2.80 -7.86
C PHE A 44 -1.73 -4.25 -7.80
N GLY A 45 -2.93 -4.54 -8.34
CA GLY A 45 -3.44 -5.91 -8.38
C GLY A 45 -2.53 -6.88 -9.14
N PHE A 46 -1.94 -6.43 -10.26
CA PHE A 46 -1.00 -7.24 -11.03
C PHE A 46 0.31 -7.50 -10.28
N PHE A 47 0.90 -6.48 -9.66
CA PHE A 47 2.13 -6.63 -8.87
C PHE A 47 1.90 -7.50 -7.64
N GLN A 48 0.78 -7.36 -6.92
CA GLN A 48 0.47 -8.22 -5.78
C GLN A 48 0.31 -9.69 -6.19
N ALA A 49 -0.47 -9.97 -7.24
CA ALA A 49 -0.63 -11.34 -7.74
C ALA A 49 0.71 -11.92 -8.23
N GLY A 50 1.49 -11.12 -8.98
CA GLY A 50 2.80 -11.52 -9.48
C GLY A 50 3.80 -11.81 -8.36
N MET A 51 3.82 -10.99 -7.31
CA MET A 51 4.70 -11.19 -6.16
C MET A 51 4.30 -12.40 -5.33
N ILE A 52 3.00 -12.67 -5.14
CA ILE A 52 2.52 -13.91 -4.50
C ILE A 52 3.05 -15.14 -5.25
N LEU A 53 2.95 -15.14 -6.59
CA LEU A 53 3.45 -16.25 -7.42
C LEU A 53 4.98 -16.36 -7.37
N ALA A 54 5.70 -15.23 -7.44
CA ALA A 54 7.16 -15.21 -7.38
C ALA A 54 7.67 -15.70 -6.01
N GLY A 55 7.03 -15.26 -4.93
CA GLY A 55 7.31 -15.73 -3.58
C GLY A 55 7.11 -17.23 -3.42
N PHE A 56 6.07 -17.79 -4.02
CA PHE A 56 5.84 -19.22 -3.96
C PHE A 56 6.82 -20.05 -4.78
N LEU A 57 7.19 -19.58 -5.97
CA LEU A 57 8.23 -20.24 -6.77
C LEU A 57 9.57 -20.24 -6.03
N ALA A 58 9.94 -19.10 -5.43
CA ALA A 58 11.10 -19.00 -4.56
C ALA A 58 10.98 -19.94 -3.34
N GLY A 59 9.79 -20.03 -2.75
CA GLY A 59 9.48 -20.88 -1.62
C GLY A 59 9.68 -22.36 -1.95
N ASN A 60 9.09 -22.86 -3.04
CA ASN A 60 9.28 -24.25 -3.47
C ASN A 60 10.75 -24.60 -3.71
N THR A 61 11.52 -23.69 -4.31
CA THR A 61 12.96 -23.90 -4.56
C THR A 61 13.77 -23.96 -3.26
N VAL A 62 13.37 -23.17 -2.25
CA VAL A 62 14.03 -23.13 -0.94
C VAL A 62 13.59 -24.31 -0.05
N VAL A 63 12.32 -24.71 -0.13
CA VAL A 63 11.74 -25.84 0.63
C VAL A 63 12.30 -27.17 0.16
N GLU A 64 12.46 -27.37 -1.16
CA GLU A 64 13.17 -28.56 -1.71
C GLU A 64 14.62 -28.67 -1.22
N LEU A 65 15.25 -27.54 -0.85
CA LEU A 65 16.62 -27.51 -0.33
C LEU A 65 16.69 -27.76 1.19
N ILE A 66 15.57 -27.64 1.90
CA ILE A 66 15.49 -27.63 3.37
C ILE A 66 14.34 -28.56 3.84
N GLU A 67 14.37 -29.83 3.43
CA GLU A 67 13.37 -30.87 3.77
C GLU A 67 13.20 -31.17 5.29
N ASN A 68 13.89 -30.48 6.21
CA ASN A 68 13.86 -30.78 7.66
C ASN A 68 13.51 -29.62 8.60
N PHE A 69 13.24 -28.40 8.09
CA PHE A 69 12.99 -27.21 8.95
C PHE A 69 11.67 -26.47 8.65
N ASP A 70 10.72 -27.11 7.96
CA ASP A 70 9.50 -26.48 7.41
C ASP A 70 8.77 -25.52 8.37
N HIS A 71 8.51 -25.94 9.61
CA HIS A 71 7.67 -25.15 10.52
C HIS A 71 8.40 -23.97 11.19
N TRP A 72 9.67 -24.14 11.53
CA TRP A 72 10.46 -23.08 12.16
C TRP A 72 10.84 -22.00 11.16
N LEU A 73 11.03 -22.38 9.90
CA LEU A 73 11.39 -21.47 8.83
C LEU A 73 10.19 -20.58 8.42
N ALA A 74 8.98 -21.16 8.31
CA ALA A 74 7.74 -20.40 8.13
C ALA A 74 7.52 -19.40 9.28
N PHE A 75 7.67 -19.84 10.54
CA PHE A 75 7.52 -18.96 11.70
C PHE A 75 8.54 -17.82 11.70
N GLY A 76 9.81 -18.12 11.39
CA GLY A 76 10.86 -17.11 11.30
C GLY A 76 10.57 -16.05 10.23
N LEU A 77 10.07 -16.48 9.06
CA LEU A 77 9.71 -15.58 7.97
C LEU A 77 8.51 -14.70 8.33
N LEU A 78 7.43 -15.29 8.85
CA LEU A 78 6.24 -14.56 9.33
C LEU A 78 6.59 -13.57 10.44
N ALA A 79 7.41 -13.98 11.41
CA ALA A 79 7.88 -13.10 12.48
C ALA A 79 8.73 -11.95 11.92
N PHE A 80 9.60 -12.22 10.94
CA PHE A 80 10.42 -11.20 10.30
C PHE A 80 9.58 -10.17 9.53
N ILE A 81 8.58 -10.64 8.76
CA ILE A 81 7.63 -9.77 8.05
C ILE A 81 6.85 -8.92 9.05
N GLY A 82 6.26 -9.55 10.08
CA GLY A 82 5.50 -8.84 11.10
C GLY A 82 6.33 -7.78 11.81
N VAL A 83 7.60 -8.06 12.13
CA VAL A 83 8.52 -7.09 12.73
C VAL A 83 8.88 -5.96 11.75
N ARG A 84 9.09 -6.25 10.45
CA ARG A 84 9.30 -5.19 9.44
C ARG A 84 8.08 -4.29 9.33
N MET A 85 6.88 -4.84 9.16
CA MET A 85 5.64 -4.06 9.08
C MET A 85 5.41 -3.19 10.32
N ILE A 86 5.71 -3.73 11.51
CA ILE A 86 5.64 -2.95 12.76
C ILE A 86 6.67 -1.82 12.74
N LYS A 87 7.94 -2.09 12.39
CA LYS A 87 8.97 -1.05 12.31
C LYS A 87 8.63 0.05 11.31
N GLU A 88 8.14 -0.34 10.14
CA GLU A 88 7.76 0.55 9.05
C GLU A 88 6.56 1.43 9.45
N SER A 89 5.67 0.91 10.30
CA SER A 89 4.58 1.70 10.91
C SER A 89 5.07 2.76 11.92
N PHE A 90 6.31 2.63 12.44
CA PHE A 90 6.91 3.59 13.38
C PHE A 90 7.93 4.54 12.72
N GLU A 91 8.37 4.27 11.49
CA GLU A 91 9.18 5.22 10.72
C GLU A 91 8.27 6.35 10.22
N LYS A 92 8.54 7.57 10.69
CA LYS A 92 7.82 8.78 10.31
C LYS A 92 7.67 8.86 8.81
N GLU A 93 6.41 8.92 8.36
CA GLU A 93 5.98 9.21 7.01
C GLU A 93 6.86 10.32 6.44
N ALA A 94 7.75 9.94 5.51
CA ALA A 94 8.47 10.89 4.70
C ALA A 94 7.44 11.85 4.10
N GLU A 95 7.77 13.14 4.13
CA GLU A 95 6.96 14.23 3.59
C GLU A 95 6.20 13.76 2.36
N CYS A 96 4.88 13.96 2.36
CA CYS A 96 4.02 13.76 1.21
C CYS A 96 4.47 14.69 0.07
N GLU A 97 5.55 14.34 -0.61
CA GLU A 97 5.87 14.92 -1.90
C GLU A 97 4.68 14.67 -2.82
N VAL A 98 4.40 15.66 -3.65
CA VAL A 98 3.38 15.62 -4.69
C VAL A 98 3.84 14.64 -5.78
N VAL A 99 3.89 13.35 -5.43
CA VAL A 99 4.31 12.29 -6.33
C VAL A 99 3.08 11.87 -7.11
N ASP A 100 3.11 12.25 -8.38
CA ASP A 100 2.17 11.87 -9.41
C ASP A 100 2.17 10.34 -9.54
N ILE A 101 1.33 9.64 -8.76
CA ILE A 101 1.24 8.16 -8.71
C ILE A 101 0.96 7.57 -10.09
N SER A 102 0.47 8.37 -11.03
CA SER A 102 0.20 7.95 -12.40
C SER A 102 1.46 7.89 -13.28
N ARG A 103 2.61 8.43 -12.85
CA ARG A 103 3.85 8.39 -13.62
C ARG A 103 4.49 7.02 -13.51
N GLY A 104 4.83 6.42 -14.66
CA GLY A 104 5.28 5.02 -14.74
C GLY A 104 6.42 4.64 -13.79
N LYS A 105 7.40 5.52 -13.56
CA LYS A 105 8.52 5.23 -12.62
C LYS A 105 8.08 5.24 -11.15
N ALA A 106 7.27 6.21 -10.75
CA ALA A 106 6.75 6.31 -9.39
C ALA A 106 5.73 5.20 -9.11
N LEU A 107 4.83 4.93 -10.05
CA LEU A 107 3.88 3.83 -9.99
C LEU A 107 4.59 2.48 -9.83
N LEU A 108 5.62 2.23 -10.63
CA LEU A 108 6.38 0.99 -10.56
C LEU A 108 7.12 0.87 -9.22
N SER A 109 7.77 1.93 -8.77
CA SER A 109 8.48 1.95 -7.47
C SER A 109 7.53 1.69 -6.31
N LEU A 110 6.38 2.36 -6.27
CA LEU A 110 5.37 2.20 -5.23
C LEU A 110 4.76 0.80 -5.29
N SER A 111 4.38 0.32 -6.48
CA SER A 111 3.81 -1.01 -6.66
C SER A 111 4.77 -2.10 -6.20
N VAL A 112 6.07 -1.96 -6.49
CA VAL A 112 7.09 -2.91 -6.04
C VAL A 112 7.26 -2.82 -4.53
N ALA A 113 7.41 -1.62 -3.97
CA ALA A 113 7.59 -1.42 -2.53
C ALA A 113 6.41 -1.99 -1.72
N THR A 114 5.17 -1.69 -2.11
CA THR A 114 3.95 -2.20 -1.43
C THR A 114 3.68 -3.69 -1.67
N SER A 115 4.35 -4.32 -2.64
CA SER A 115 4.13 -5.75 -2.95
C SER A 115 5.20 -6.66 -2.35
N ILE A 116 6.18 -6.12 -1.60
CA ILE A 116 7.21 -6.93 -0.92
C ILE A 116 6.55 -7.86 0.12
N ASP A 117 5.53 -7.39 0.84
CA ASP A 117 4.81 -8.22 1.82
C ASP A 117 4.06 -9.37 1.15
N SER A 118 3.55 -9.13 -0.06
CA SER A 118 2.88 -10.15 -0.88
C SER A 118 3.84 -11.24 -1.36
N LEU A 119 5.10 -10.90 -1.64
CA LEU A 119 6.14 -11.89 -1.94
C LEU A 119 6.43 -12.79 -0.74
N ALA A 120 6.51 -12.19 0.45
CA ALA A 120 6.78 -12.92 1.67
C ALA A 120 5.59 -13.81 2.11
N ALA A 121 4.36 -13.34 1.88
CA ALA A 121 3.15 -14.17 1.99
C ALA A 121 3.14 -15.32 0.95
N GLY A 122 3.62 -15.07 -0.27
CA GLY A 122 3.80 -16.10 -1.30
C GLY A 122 4.74 -17.23 -0.88
N LEU A 123 5.87 -16.91 -0.23
CA LEU A 123 6.79 -17.91 0.33
C LEU A 123 6.10 -18.76 1.40
N THR A 124 5.29 -18.12 2.23
CA THR A 124 4.51 -18.81 3.27
C THR A 124 3.52 -19.81 2.67
N PHE A 125 2.85 -19.47 1.57
CA PHE A 125 1.94 -20.38 0.88
C PHE A 125 2.64 -21.61 0.26
N ALA A 126 3.92 -21.49 -0.13
CA ALA A 126 4.70 -22.62 -0.64
C ALA A 126 4.97 -23.67 0.44
N ILE A 127 5.29 -23.22 1.65
CA ILE A 127 5.57 -24.11 2.78
C ILE A 127 4.31 -24.90 3.22
N VAL A 128 3.12 -24.35 2.97
CA VAL A 128 1.86 -25.00 3.35
C VAL A 128 1.29 -25.89 2.22
N GLU A 129 2.05 -26.12 1.14
CA GLU A 129 1.69 -26.98 -0.01
C GLU A 129 0.27 -26.75 -0.57
N THR A 130 -0.20 -25.51 -0.58
CA THR A 130 -1.52 -25.19 -1.12
C THR A 130 -1.45 -24.65 -2.55
N GLY A 131 -2.40 -25.07 -3.40
CA GLY A 131 -2.48 -24.59 -4.78
C GLY A 131 -2.58 -23.07 -4.84
N ILE A 132 -1.57 -22.41 -5.40
CA ILE A 132 -1.41 -20.96 -5.26
C ILE A 132 -2.23 -20.11 -6.24
N LEU A 133 -2.68 -20.68 -7.35
CA LEU A 133 -3.44 -19.93 -8.35
C LEU A 133 -4.71 -19.30 -7.75
N GLY A 134 -5.38 -19.97 -6.81
CA GLY A 134 -6.53 -19.43 -6.08
C GLY A 134 -6.18 -18.21 -5.23
N PRO A 135 -5.28 -18.34 -4.23
CA PRO A 135 -4.82 -17.24 -3.39
C PRO A 135 -4.27 -16.05 -4.18
N ALA A 136 -3.45 -16.28 -5.21
CA ALA A 136 -2.87 -15.22 -6.03
C ALA A 136 -3.95 -14.37 -6.73
N VAL A 137 -4.98 -15.01 -7.28
CA VAL A 137 -6.10 -14.32 -7.93
C VAL A 137 -6.94 -13.56 -6.92
N VAL A 138 -7.21 -14.15 -5.75
CA VAL A 138 -7.98 -13.49 -4.68
C VAL A 138 -7.24 -12.24 -4.19
N VAL A 139 -5.94 -12.34 -3.90
CA VAL A 139 -5.11 -11.20 -3.45
C VAL A 139 -5.03 -10.11 -4.51
N GLY A 140 -4.81 -10.47 -5.77
CA GLY A 140 -4.77 -9.49 -6.86
C GLY A 140 -6.11 -8.76 -7.06
N MET A 141 -7.23 -9.50 -6.98
CA MET A 141 -8.58 -8.93 -7.09
C MET A 141 -8.94 -8.06 -5.89
N THR A 142 -8.62 -8.48 -4.66
CA THR A 142 -8.87 -7.66 -3.47
C THR A 142 -8.05 -6.38 -3.52
N ALA A 143 -6.77 -6.47 -3.88
CA ALA A 143 -5.91 -5.29 -4.00
C ALA A 143 -6.44 -4.31 -5.06
N PHE A 144 -6.89 -4.83 -6.22
CA PHE A 144 -7.52 -4.01 -7.26
C PHE A 144 -8.76 -3.26 -6.73
N VAL A 145 -9.70 -3.98 -6.09
CA VAL A 145 -10.95 -3.40 -5.56
C VAL A 145 -10.65 -2.39 -4.45
N VAL A 146 -9.79 -2.76 -3.50
CA VAL A 146 -9.41 -1.91 -2.36
C VAL A 146 -8.71 -0.64 -2.84
N THR A 147 -7.85 -0.72 -3.85
CA THR A 147 -7.20 0.45 -4.46
C THR A 147 -8.21 1.40 -5.09
N LEU A 148 -9.21 0.88 -5.81
CA LEU A 148 -10.29 1.71 -6.38
C LEU A 148 -11.13 2.40 -5.29
N ILE A 149 -11.44 1.67 -4.21
CA ILE A 149 -12.17 2.22 -3.06
C ILE A 149 -11.32 3.31 -2.40
N GLY A 150 -10.03 3.08 -2.20
CA GLY A 150 -9.10 4.04 -1.60
C GLY A 150 -8.99 5.32 -2.43
N ILE A 151 -8.91 5.21 -3.77
CA ILE A 151 -8.95 6.38 -4.66
C ILE A 151 -10.29 7.13 -4.54
N ALA A 152 -11.42 6.41 -4.51
CA ALA A 152 -12.74 7.04 -4.39
C ALA A 152 -12.92 7.78 -3.05
N ILE A 153 -12.43 7.20 -1.96
CA ILE A 153 -12.42 7.82 -0.64
C ILE A 153 -11.46 9.01 -0.62
N GLY A 154 -10.23 8.83 -1.12
CA GLY A 154 -9.21 9.87 -1.18
C GLY A 154 -9.66 11.10 -1.97
N ARG A 155 -10.36 10.93 -3.10
CA ARG A 155 -10.99 12.05 -3.82
C ARG A 155 -12.01 12.81 -2.97
N ARG A 156 -12.95 12.10 -2.34
CA ARG A 156 -13.98 12.74 -1.51
C ARG A 156 -13.38 13.46 -0.30
N VAL A 157 -12.37 12.86 0.33
CA VAL A 157 -11.65 13.44 1.46
C VAL A 157 -10.83 14.64 0.99
N GLY A 158 -10.12 14.56 -0.14
CA GLY A 158 -9.37 15.66 -0.73
C GLY A 158 -10.26 16.85 -1.09
N ASP A 159 -11.44 16.61 -1.67
CA ASP A 159 -12.40 17.66 -2.01
C ASP A 159 -12.96 18.38 -0.76
N LEU A 160 -13.19 17.64 0.34
CA LEU A 160 -13.66 18.21 1.61
C LEU A 160 -12.54 18.88 2.42
N ALA A 161 -11.34 18.32 2.39
CA ALA A 161 -10.19 18.75 3.18
C ALA A 161 -9.45 19.92 2.53
N GLY A 162 -9.34 19.96 1.19
CA GLY A 162 -8.61 21.01 0.46
C GLY A 162 -9.09 22.43 0.81
N LYS A 163 -10.42 22.66 0.78
CA LYS A 163 -11.01 23.95 1.16
C LYS A 163 -10.81 24.30 2.63
N ARG A 164 -10.81 23.32 3.54
CA ARG A 164 -10.64 23.57 4.99
C ARG A 164 -9.17 23.78 5.35
N ALA A 165 -8.25 23.08 4.69
CA ALA A 165 -6.82 23.21 4.87
C ALA A 165 -6.30 24.56 4.34
N GLU A 166 -6.76 25.01 3.17
CA GLU A 166 -6.47 26.37 2.66
C GLU A 166 -7.00 27.45 3.61
N LEU A 167 -8.22 27.28 4.15
CA LEU A 167 -8.81 28.24 5.08
C LEU A 167 -7.98 28.33 6.38
N PHE A 168 -7.53 27.19 6.92
CA PHE A 168 -6.68 27.16 8.11
C PHE A 168 -5.30 27.77 7.85
N GLY A 169 -4.68 27.44 6.71
CA GLY A 169 -3.41 28.03 6.29
C GLY A 169 -3.51 29.55 6.12
N GLY A 170 -4.59 30.04 5.49
CA GLY A 170 -4.89 31.47 5.35
C GLY A 170 -5.09 32.16 6.71
N LEU A 171 -5.79 31.52 7.64
CA LEU A 171 -5.99 32.04 9.00
C LEU A 171 -4.68 32.17 9.79
N VAL A 172 -3.79 31.19 9.66
CA VAL A 172 -2.45 31.22 10.27
C VAL A 172 -1.61 32.33 9.65
N LEU A 173 -1.63 32.51 8.33
CA LEU A 173 -0.94 33.60 7.63
C LEU A 173 -1.44 34.98 8.05
N ILE A 174 -2.76 35.16 8.17
CA ILE A 174 -3.35 36.39 8.70
C ILE A 174 -2.88 36.64 10.14
N GLY A 175 -2.87 35.61 10.99
CA GLY A 175 -2.37 35.70 12.36
C GLY A 175 -0.91 36.13 12.43
N ILE A 176 -0.05 35.55 11.58
CA ILE A 176 1.36 35.95 11.47
C ILE A 176 1.47 37.41 10.99
N GLY A 177 0.69 37.82 9.99
CA GLY A 177 0.67 39.19 9.49
C GLY A 177 0.26 40.21 10.55
N VAL A 178 -0.76 39.88 11.35
CA VAL A 178 -1.22 40.72 12.48
C VAL A 178 -0.14 40.80 13.56
N LYS A 179 0.54 39.69 13.88
CA LYS A 179 1.66 39.67 14.85
C LYS A 179 2.79 40.60 14.40
N VAL A 180 3.21 40.51 13.14
CA VAL A 180 4.26 41.36 12.57
C VAL A 180 3.85 42.84 12.60
N LEU A 181 2.58 43.14 12.32
CA LEU A 181 2.07 44.52 12.33
C LEU A 181 2.04 45.11 13.74
N LEU A 182 1.71 44.31 14.76
CA LEU A 182 1.75 44.73 16.16
C LEU A 182 3.19 44.90 16.67
N GLU A 183 4.12 44.01 16.31
CA GLU A 183 5.55 44.11 16.65
C GLU A 183 6.27 45.25 15.91
N GLY A 184 5.71 45.78 14.82
CA GLY A 184 6.25 46.94 14.12
C GLY A 184 5.69 48.29 14.59
N LEU A 185 4.61 48.29 15.38
CA LEU A 185 3.91 49.49 15.87
C LEU A 185 4.17 49.78 17.36
N PHE A 186 4.70 48.80 18.11
CA PHE A 186 5.13 48.89 19.51
C PHE A 186 6.62 48.53 19.63
#